data_AF-A0A1B7P451-F1
#
_entry.id   AF-A0A1B7P451-F1
#
_cell.length_a   1.000
_cell.length_b   1.000
_cell.length_c   1.000
_cell.angle_alpha   90.00
_cell.angle_beta   90.00
_cell.angle_gamma   90.00
#
_symmetry.space_group_name_H-M   'P 1'
#
loop_
_entity.id
_entity.type
_entity.pdbx_description
1 polymer ?
#
loop_
_entity_poly.entity_id
_entity_poly.type
_entity_poly.pdbx_seq_one_letter_code
_entity_poly.pdbx_strand_id
1 'polypeptide(L)'
;MSGLGYQYASVWDAVKLIVTQEGVRGLYKGIVPNLLKVAPSMASSWLSYELTRDFLVGLGDEDIREISKIGPNLARRARYLRQQQRQLSISGLACSGRSWHNAALGLCPKRASVGLRPHTPSAAAKYSTRKNISLSSNLASVQKLAFDNGYPFPAAAMGIDLDRHHVRNSHRKAPKSENVYLLLLVKLYRFLARRTDSNFNKVVLRRLFMSRINRPPVSLSRIVAAIGTKETAEANKGKTIVVVGTVTDDNRLLNIPKMSVAALRFTATARARIEKAGGETLTLDQLALRAPTGANTLLLRGPKNSREAVKHFGFGPHSGKKPYVESKGRKFERARGRRRSRGFKV
;
A
#
# COMPACT_ATOMS: atom_id res chain seq x y z
N MET A 1 27.62 48.64 6.22
CA MET A 1 27.48 47.44 7.09
C MET A 1 27.75 46.20 6.27
N SER A 2 29.02 45.83 6.19
CA SER A 2 29.53 44.53 5.78
C SER A 2 29.27 43.53 6.90
N GLY A 3 28.58 42.42 6.62
CA GLY A 3 28.25 41.48 7.69
C GLY A 3 27.45 40.27 7.24
N LEU A 4 28.06 39.43 6.40
CA LEU A 4 27.93 37.96 6.33
C LEU A 4 28.60 37.47 5.04
N GLY A 5 29.90 37.80 4.91
CA GLY A 5 30.77 37.26 3.87
C GLY A 5 31.58 36.09 4.44
N TYR A 6 31.61 34.96 3.74
CA TYR A 6 32.45 33.83 4.08
C TYR A 6 33.93 34.27 4.10
N GLN A 7 34.56 34.27 5.28
CA GLN A 7 35.94 34.76 5.52
C GLN A 7 37.03 33.72 5.23
N TYR A 8 36.72 32.64 4.51
CA TYR A 8 37.68 31.56 4.25
C TYR A 8 37.56 31.05 2.81
N ALA A 9 38.63 31.12 2.04
CA ALA A 9 38.65 30.66 0.65
C ALA A 9 38.76 29.12 0.55
N SER A 10 39.30 28.47 1.57
CA SER A 10 39.40 27.01 1.64
C SER A 10 39.52 26.53 3.09
N VAL A 11 39.29 25.22 3.34
CA VAL A 11 39.43 24.61 4.68
C VAL A 11 40.84 24.78 5.22
N TRP A 12 41.86 24.70 4.35
CA TRP A 12 43.26 24.89 4.73
C TRP A 12 43.60 26.33 5.11
N ASP A 13 42.95 27.30 4.44
CA ASP A 13 43.06 28.73 4.75
C ASP A 13 42.46 29.04 6.12
N ALA A 14 41.28 28.48 6.43
CA ALA A 14 40.67 28.59 7.75
C ALA A 14 41.52 28.00 8.88
N VAL A 15 42.08 26.80 8.68
CA VAL A 15 42.93 26.15 9.69
C VAL A 15 44.20 26.97 9.95
N LYS A 16 44.85 27.49 8.91
CA LYS A 16 46.03 28.36 9.07
C LYS A 16 45.69 29.64 9.83
N LEU A 17 44.60 30.32 9.46
CA LEU A 17 44.17 31.57 10.10
C LEU A 17 43.84 31.37 11.59
N ILE A 18 43.16 30.28 11.93
CA ILE A 18 42.82 29.96 13.33
C ILE A 18 44.08 29.67 14.15
N VAL A 19 45.04 28.92 13.58
CA VAL A 19 46.29 28.59 14.27
C VAL A 19 47.18 29.82 14.47
N THR A 20 47.21 30.76 13.52
CA THR A 20 48.03 31.98 13.66
C THR A 20 47.38 33.02 14.58
N GLN A 21 46.05 33.13 14.61
CA GLN A 21 45.35 34.13 15.42
C GLN A 21 45.06 33.66 16.85
N GLU A 22 44.63 32.42 17.05
CA GLU A 22 44.21 31.89 18.36
C GLU A 22 45.12 30.78 18.91
N GLY A 23 46.10 30.32 18.13
CA GLY A 23 46.94 29.19 18.47
C GLY A 23 46.25 27.84 18.31
N VAL A 24 47.01 26.75 18.53
CA VAL A 24 46.51 25.37 18.36
C VAL A 24 45.32 25.06 19.30
N ARG A 25 45.21 25.76 20.43
CA ARG A 25 44.09 25.62 21.38
C ARG A 25 42.76 26.20 20.84
N GLY A 26 42.79 27.10 19.85
CA GLY A 26 41.60 27.65 19.20
C GLY A 26 40.78 26.58 18.47
N LEU A 27 41.43 25.55 17.92
CA LEU A 27 40.78 24.41 17.26
C LEU A 27 39.90 23.57 18.22
N TYR A 28 40.17 23.63 19.53
CA TYR A 28 39.51 22.79 20.54
C TYR A 28 38.42 23.51 21.34
N LYS A 29 38.27 24.85 21.21
CA LYS A 29 37.26 25.64 21.95
C LYS A 29 35.81 25.16 21.75
N GLY A 30 35.50 24.53 20.61
CA GLY A 30 34.15 24.01 20.30
C GLY A 30 33.90 22.55 20.71
N ILE A 31 34.93 21.79 21.10
CA ILE A 31 34.80 20.37 21.42
C ILE A 31 34.14 20.16 22.78
N VAL A 32 34.52 20.96 23.79
CA VAL A 32 33.95 20.89 25.15
C VAL A 32 32.43 21.11 25.17
N PRO A 33 31.86 22.19 24.56
CA PRO A 33 30.41 22.37 24.55
C PRO A 33 29.68 21.31 23.73
N ASN A 34 30.31 20.77 22.68
CA ASN A 34 29.71 19.67 21.91
C ASN A 34 29.70 18.35 22.71
N LEU A 35 30.77 18.05 23.45
CA LEU A 35 30.82 16.86 24.31
C LEU A 35 29.79 16.93 25.44
N LEU A 36 29.67 18.08 26.11
CA LEU A 36 28.67 18.31 27.16
C LEU A 36 27.24 18.15 26.67
N LYS A 37 26.98 18.40 25.37
CA LYS A 37 25.67 18.16 24.77
C LYS A 37 25.43 16.69 24.41
N VAL A 38 26.46 16.01 23.89
CA VAL A 38 26.33 14.63 23.36
C VAL A 38 26.37 13.58 24.46
N ALA A 39 27.20 13.77 25.49
CA ALA A 39 27.38 12.80 26.57
C ALA A 39 26.07 12.48 27.33
N PRO A 40 25.21 13.46 27.69
CA PRO A 40 23.93 13.17 28.35
C PRO A 40 22.96 12.39 27.46
N SER A 41 22.94 12.69 26.16
CA SER A 41 22.07 11.99 25.19
C SER A 41 22.47 10.53 25.01
N MET A 42 23.78 10.25 24.97
CA MET A 42 24.29 8.88 24.89
C MET A 42 24.05 8.11 26.20
N ALA A 43 24.24 8.74 27.36
CA ALA A 43 23.98 8.14 28.67
C ALA A 43 22.50 7.78 28.85
N SER A 44 21.58 8.66 28.45
CA SER A 44 20.13 8.40 28.52
C SER A 44 19.71 7.21 27.66
N SER A 45 20.29 7.09 26.46
CA SER A 45 20.00 5.98 25.54
C SER A 45 20.50 4.64 26.11
N TRP A 46 21.68 4.63 26.72
CA TRP A 46 22.23 3.45 27.38
C TRP A 46 21.41 3.05 28.61
N LEU A 47 21.05 4.01 29.47
CA LEU A 47 20.21 3.75 30.64
C LEU A 47 18.85 3.18 30.25
N SER A 48 18.21 3.71 29.20
CA SER A 48 16.93 3.19 28.71
C SER A 48 17.04 1.75 28.23
N TYR A 49 18.15 1.41 27.57
CA TYR A 49 18.42 0.04 27.14
C TYR A 49 18.63 -0.90 28.33
N GLU A 50 19.44 -0.51 29.32
CA GLU A 50 19.70 -1.33 30.50
C GLU A 50 18.43 -1.58 31.33
N LEU A 51 17.63 -0.54 31.58
CA LEU A 51 16.34 -0.69 32.25
C LEU A 51 15.37 -1.61 31.48
N THR A 52 15.31 -1.47 30.16
CA THR A 52 14.42 -2.30 29.34
C THR A 52 14.91 -3.75 29.26
N ARG A 53 16.24 -3.96 29.19
CA ARG A 53 16.88 -5.27 29.21
C ARG A 53 16.62 -5.96 30.55
N ASP A 54 16.86 -5.27 31.65
CA ASP A 54 16.75 -5.82 33.00
C ASP A 54 15.28 -6.11 33.36
N PHE A 55 14.34 -5.28 32.89
CA PHE A 55 12.90 -5.56 32.96
C PHE A 55 12.50 -6.79 32.14
N LEU A 56 13.04 -6.97 30.92
CA LEU A 56 12.71 -8.13 30.07
C LEU A 56 13.30 -9.44 30.60
N VAL A 57 14.51 -9.39 31.17
CA VAL A 57 15.20 -10.58 31.71
C VAL A 57 14.66 -10.94 33.09
N GLY A 58 14.23 -9.96 33.89
CA GLY A 58 13.63 -10.21 35.21
C GLY A 58 12.24 -10.86 35.19
N LEU A 59 11.61 -11.01 34.02
CA LEU A 59 10.23 -11.50 33.87
C LEU A 59 10.08 -12.92 33.29
N GLY A 60 11.14 -13.73 33.16
CA GLY A 60 10.90 -15.15 32.80
C GLY A 60 12.13 -16.02 32.56
N ASP A 61 12.49 -16.81 33.58
CA ASP A 61 13.33 -18.01 33.40
C ASP A 61 12.51 -19.26 32.99
N GLU A 62 11.18 -19.16 32.88
CA GLU A 62 10.31 -20.30 32.52
C GLU A 62 9.98 -20.39 31.01
N ASP A 63 10.02 -19.29 30.25
CA ASP A 63 9.55 -19.27 28.85
C ASP A 63 10.61 -19.72 27.82
N ILE A 64 11.91 -19.65 28.17
CA ILE A 64 13.00 -19.91 27.21
C ILE A 64 13.09 -21.41 26.84
N ARG A 65 12.66 -22.31 27.73
CA ARG A 65 12.62 -23.77 27.49
C ARG A 65 11.45 -24.20 26.60
N GLU A 66 10.35 -23.44 26.56
CA GLU A 66 9.24 -23.71 25.64
C GLU A 66 9.53 -23.16 24.23
N ILE A 67 10.18 -22.00 24.13
CA ILE A 67 10.52 -21.40 22.83
C ILE A 67 11.56 -22.23 22.07
N SER A 68 12.47 -22.93 22.77
CA SER A 68 13.47 -23.80 22.12
C SER A 68 12.88 -25.05 21.45
N LYS A 69 11.63 -25.42 21.78
CA LYS A 69 10.93 -26.56 21.17
C LYS A 69 10.22 -26.18 19.86
N ILE A 70 10.00 -24.89 19.60
CA ILE A 70 9.31 -24.40 18.40
C ILE A 70 10.31 -24.02 17.30
N GLY A 71 10.89 -25.06 16.68
CA GLY A 71 11.36 -25.04 15.29
C GLY A 71 12.81 -24.57 15.03
N PRO A 72 13.61 -25.32 14.22
CA PRO A 72 15.03 -25.05 13.96
C PRO A 72 15.34 -23.76 13.16
N ASN A 73 14.33 -22.96 12.82
CA ASN A 73 14.47 -21.77 11.99
C ASN A 73 14.65 -20.46 12.80
N LEU A 74 14.35 -20.45 14.10
CA LEU A 74 14.61 -19.28 14.96
C LEU A 74 16.07 -19.21 15.43
N ALA A 75 16.71 -20.37 15.61
CA ALA A 75 18.12 -20.49 15.99
C ALA A 75 19.08 -19.92 14.93
N ARG A 76 18.69 -19.90 13.65
CA ARG A 76 19.45 -19.22 12.59
C ARG A 76 19.42 -17.70 12.73
N ARG A 77 18.29 -17.14 13.21
CA ARG A 77 18.08 -15.70 13.39
C ARG A 77 18.80 -15.16 14.63
N ALA A 78 18.85 -15.96 15.70
CA ALA A 78 19.62 -15.62 16.91
C ALA A 78 21.15 -15.66 16.69
N ARG A 79 21.65 -16.54 15.80
CA ARG A 79 23.06 -16.54 15.37
C ARG A 79 23.40 -15.32 14.51
N TYR A 80 22.49 -14.89 13.66
CA TYR A 80 22.66 -13.68 12.83
C TYR A 80 22.77 -12.39 13.68
N LEU A 81 21.95 -12.28 14.73
CA LEU A 81 21.99 -11.13 15.64
C LEU A 81 23.26 -11.10 16.50
N ARG A 82 23.75 -12.26 16.97
CA ARG A 82 25.05 -12.36 17.66
C ARG A 82 26.24 -12.03 16.74
N GLN A 83 26.14 -12.36 15.45
CA GLN A 83 27.18 -12.05 14.46
C GLN A 83 27.19 -10.56 14.08
N GLN A 84 26.02 -9.91 14.02
CA GLN A 84 25.92 -8.46 13.87
C GLN A 84 26.49 -7.71 15.08
N GLN A 85 26.30 -8.23 16.29
CA GLN A 85 26.80 -7.60 17.51
C GLN A 85 28.33 -7.69 17.65
N ARG A 86 28.96 -8.77 17.14
CA ARG A 86 30.42 -8.85 17.00
C ARG A 86 30.97 -7.87 15.94
N GLN A 87 30.26 -7.66 14.83
CA GLN A 87 30.68 -6.66 13.82
C GLN A 87 30.52 -5.20 14.31
N LEU A 88 29.53 -4.92 15.16
CA LEU A 88 29.35 -3.60 15.77
C LEU A 88 30.38 -3.29 16.86
N SER A 89 30.93 -4.31 17.55
CA SER A 89 32.05 -4.12 18.50
C SER A 89 33.39 -3.82 17.81
N ILE A 90 33.57 -4.27 16.56
CA ILE A 90 34.79 -4.03 15.77
C ILE A 90 34.70 -2.71 14.96
N SER A 91 33.48 -2.25 14.64
CA SER A 91 33.23 -0.99 13.92
C SER A 91 32.85 0.20 14.81
N GLY A 92 32.78 0.02 16.13
CA GLY A 92 32.46 1.06 17.12
C GLY A 92 33.50 2.17 17.31
N LEU A 93 34.65 2.10 16.63
CA LEU A 93 35.68 3.15 16.65
C LEU A 93 35.60 4.14 15.48
N ALA A 94 34.68 3.94 14.52
CA ALA A 94 34.64 4.78 13.32
C ALA A 94 33.22 4.99 12.78
N CYS A 95 32.33 5.65 13.51
CA CYS A 95 31.14 6.30 12.94
C CYS A 95 30.47 7.26 13.92
N SER A 96 31.17 8.32 14.32
CA SER A 96 30.55 9.44 15.02
C SER A 96 29.89 10.40 14.02
N GLY A 97 28.57 10.56 14.14
CA GLY A 97 27.91 11.85 13.94
C GLY A 97 27.50 12.22 12.52
N ARG A 98 26.26 11.89 12.15
CA ARG A 98 25.33 12.84 11.46
C ARG A 98 23.93 12.33 11.14
N SER A 99 23.54 11.10 11.47
CA SER A 99 22.22 10.59 11.04
C SER A 99 21.11 10.62 12.10
N TRP A 100 21.40 10.85 13.38
CA TRP A 100 20.43 10.57 14.45
C TRP A 100 19.73 11.80 15.06
N HIS A 101 20.14 13.02 14.72
CA HIS A 101 19.47 14.23 15.24
C HIS A 101 18.19 14.64 14.48
N ASN A 102 18.03 14.24 13.22
CA ASN A 102 16.85 14.67 12.41
C ASN A 102 15.61 13.78 12.55
N ALA A 103 15.72 12.63 13.23
CA ALA A 103 14.58 11.75 13.47
C ALA A 103 13.73 12.16 14.69
N ALA A 104 14.27 12.98 15.59
CA ALA A 104 13.61 13.35 16.85
C ALA A 104 12.77 14.65 16.80
N LEU A 105 12.86 15.45 15.73
CA LEU A 105 12.22 16.77 15.67
C LEU A 105 11.09 16.93 14.65
N GLY A 106 10.70 15.89 13.90
CA GLY A 106 9.47 15.94 13.10
C GLY A 106 9.36 17.09 12.08
N LEU A 107 10.48 17.71 11.68
CA LEU A 107 10.51 18.84 10.76
C LEU A 107 10.85 18.36 9.35
N CYS A 108 9.84 18.32 8.51
CA CYS A 108 9.94 18.04 7.08
C CYS A 108 10.27 19.35 6.34
N PRO A 109 11.40 19.48 5.62
CA PRO A 109 11.63 20.67 4.83
C PRO A 109 10.89 20.55 3.48
N LYS A 110 9.83 21.35 3.34
CA LYS A 110 9.30 21.80 2.04
C LYS A 110 10.28 22.82 1.43
N ARG A 111 10.66 22.64 0.16
CA ARG A 111 10.99 23.66 -0.86
C ARG A 111 11.33 22.91 -2.15
N ALA A 112 11.15 23.41 -3.36
CA ALA A 112 10.39 24.51 -3.94
C ALA A 112 10.34 24.19 -5.45
N SER A 113 9.28 24.61 -6.10
CA SER A 113 9.11 24.58 -7.54
C SER A 113 10.14 25.43 -8.27
N VAL A 114 10.82 24.87 -9.28
CA VAL A 114 11.26 25.62 -10.47
C VAL A 114 11.02 24.72 -11.67
N GLY A 115 10.19 25.19 -12.61
CA GLY A 115 9.89 24.50 -13.84
C GLY A 115 11.01 24.61 -14.86
N LEU A 116 11.06 23.66 -15.78
CA LEU A 116 11.39 23.83 -17.19
C LEU A 116 11.02 22.53 -17.93
N ARG A 117 10.25 22.66 -19.00
CA ARG A 117 9.94 21.69 -20.07
C ARG A 117 10.23 22.44 -21.38
N PRO A 118 10.23 21.80 -22.57
CA PRO A 118 10.45 20.37 -22.90
C PRO A 118 11.42 20.20 -24.10
N HIS A 119 11.90 18.98 -24.39
CA HIS A 119 12.15 18.57 -25.78
C HIS A 119 11.89 17.06 -25.95
N THR A 120 11.10 16.72 -26.96
CA THR A 120 10.80 15.39 -27.54
C THR A 120 11.92 14.96 -28.50
N PRO A 121 12.19 13.66 -28.73
CA PRO A 121 11.53 12.89 -29.81
C PRO A 121 11.13 11.46 -29.38
N SER A 122 9.98 10.92 -29.80
CA SER A 122 9.71 10.18 -31.06
C SER A 122 10.39 8.80 -31.19
N ALA A 123 9.65 7.87 -31.80
CA ALA A 123 10.01 6.52 -32.26
C ALA A 123 9.91 5.36 -31.24
N ALA A 124 8.68 4.87 -31.08
CA ALA A 124 8.42 3.48 -30.69
C ALA A 124 8.45 2.60 -31.95
N ALA A 125 9.48 1.77 -32.09
CA ALA A 125 9.49 0.59 -32.95
C ALA A 125 9.79 -0.62 -32.06
N LYS A 126 8.79 -1.48 -31.82
CA LYS A 126 8.98 -2.81 -31.25
C LYS A 126 8.30 -3.82 -32.15
N TYR A 127 9.10 -4.41 -33.02
CA TYR A 127 8.83 -5.70 -33.64
C TYR A 127 9.61 -6.79 -32.89
N SER A 128 9.08 -8.00 -33.01
CA SER A 128 9.80 -9.27 -32.99
C SER A 128 9.96 -10.00 -31.65
N THR A 129 8.93 -10.82 -31.40
CA THR A 129 8.99 -12.26 -31.12
C THR A 129 10.37 -12.98 -31.07
N ARG A 130 10.49 -13.82 -30.02
CA ARG A 130 11.09 -15.17 -29.96
C ARG A 130 12.49 -15.39 -30.58
N LYS A 131 13.40 -15.94 -29.77
CA LYS A 131 13.82 -17.36 -29.87
C LYS A 131 14.70 -17.76 -28.69
N ASN A 132 14.34 -18.88 -28.07
CA ASN A 132 15.23 -19.74 -27.29
C ASN A 132 16.29 -20.33 -28.23
N ILE A 133 17.56 -20.27 -27.85
CA ILE A 133 18.57 -21.23 -28.29
C ILE A 133 19.39 -21.62 -27.06
N SER A 134 19.31 -22.89 -26.72
CA SER A 134 20.21 -23.63 -25.85
C SER A 134 21.60 -23.71 -26.46
N LEU A 135 22.65 -23.42 -25.70
CA LEU A 135 23.99 -23.92 -25.99
C LEU A 135 24.74 -24.15 -24.69
N SER A 136 24.90 -25.44 -24.42
CA SER A 136 25.80 -26.05 -23.46
C SER A 136 27.27 -25.81 -23.81
N SER A 137 28.11 -26.00 -22.79
CA SER A 137 29.57 -26.17 -22.81
C SER A 137 30.42 -24.90 -22.86
N ASN A 138 31.45 -24.89 -22.00
CA ASN A 138 32.60 -23.96 -21.94
C ASN A 138 32.55 -22.79 -20.93
N LEU A 139 31.97 -22.99 -19.75
CA LEU A 139 32.20 -22.10 -18.60
C LEU A 139 33.45 -22.46 -17.78
N ALA A 140 33.98 -23.69 -17.90
CA ALA A 140 35.14 -24.13 -17.13
C ALA A 140 36.50 -23.68 -17.73
N SER A 141 36.54 -23.35 -19.03
CA SER A 141 37.79 -23.00 -19.74
C SER A 141 38.16 -21.52 -19.62
N VAL A 142 37.19 -20.65 -19.29
CA VAL A 142 37.41 -19.21 -19.17
C VAL A 142 37.89 -18.83 -17.77
N GLN A 143 37.68 -19.70 -16.78
CA GLN A 143 37.99 -19.40 -15.38
C GLN A 143 39.45 -19.68 -14.99
N LYS A 144 40.24 -20.34 -15.84
CA LYS A 144 41.65 -20.66 -15.61
C LYS A 144 42.66 -19.68 -16.21
N LEU A 145 42.23 -18.76 -17.09
CA LEU A 145 43.12 -17.75 -17.71
C LEU A 145 43.12 -16.39 -17.01
N ALA A 146 42.39 -16.27 -15.89
CA ALA A 146 42.25 -15.03 -15.15
C ALA A 146 43.00 -15.02 -13.79
N PHE A 147 43.98 -15.92 -13.61
CA PHE A 147 44.73 -16.04 -12.34
C PHE A 147 46.18 -15.52 -12.38
N ASP A 148 46.72 -15.18 -13.55
CA ASP A 148 48.15 -14.80 -13.68
C ASP A 148 48.40 -13.35 -14.11
N ASN A 149 47.36 -12.53 -14.26
CA ASN A 149 47.54 -11.10 -14.54
C ASN A 149 46.90 -10.28 -13.43
N GLY A 150 47.76 -9.68 -12.59
CA GLY A 150 47.41 -8.86 -11.44
C GLY A 150 46.60 -7.62 -11.79
N TYR A 151 45.32 -7.79 -12.09
CA TYR A 151 44.36 -6.70 -12.14
C TYR A 151 43.75 -6.52 -10.75
N PRO A 152 43.86 -5.33 -10.13
CA PRO A 152 43.18 -5.06 -8.88
C PRO A 152 41.68 -5.20 -9.15
N PHE A 153 41.01 -6.09 -8.44
CA PHE A 153 39.55 -6.16 -8.41
C PHE A 153 39.00 -4.75 -8.21
N PRO A 154 38.29 -4.14 -9.19
CA PRO A 154 37.50 -2.97 -8.87
C PRO A 154 36.29 -3.48 -8.11
N ALA A 155 36.43 -3.61 -6.80
CA ALA A 155 35.33 -3.67 -5.85
C ALA A 155 34.64 -2.30 -5.80
N ALA A 156 34.20 -1.79 -6.95
CA ALA A 156 33.21 -0.75 -7.01
C ALA A 156 31.86 -1.46 -6.93
N ALA A 157 31.35 -1.62 -5.70
CA ALA A 157 29.95 -1.90 -5.49
C ALA A 157 29.14 -0.71 -6.03
N MET A 158 28.94 -0.67 -7.35
CA MET A 158 28.01 0.27 -7.97
C MET A 158 26.63 -0.06 -7.40
N GLY A 159 25.97 0.95 -6.83
CA GLY A 159 24.62 0.81 -6.32
C GLY A 159 23.72 0.18 -7.39
N ILE A 160 22.94 -0.82 -7.00
CA ILE A 160 21.96 -1.43 -7.90
C ILE A 160 20.97 -0.33 -8.29
N ASP A 161 20.97 0.07 -9.56
CA ASP A 161 19.99 0.99 -10.08
C ASP A 161 18.63 0.29 -10.09
N LEU A 162 17.76 0.69 -9.18
CA LEU A 162 16.42 0.15 -9.04
C LEU A 162 15.48 1.07 -9.85
N ASP A 163 14.90 0.55 -10.95
CA ASP A 163 13.89 1.25 -11.79
C ASP A 163 12.78 1.94 -10.98
N ARG A 164 12.49 1.44 -9.77
CA ARG A 164 11.54 2.03 -8.82
C ARG A 164 12.02 1.88 -7.39
N HIS A 165 12.44 3.00 -6.80
CA HIS A 165 12.89 3.04 -5.41
C HIS A 165 11.78 2.84 -4.35
N HIS A 166 10.49 2.95 -4.72
CA HIS A 166 9.37 2.82 -3.76
C HIS A 166 8.16 2.08 -4.32
N VAL A 167 8.09 0.76 -4.10
CA VAL A 167 6.89 -0.03 -4.42
C VAL A 167 5.90 0.03 -3.25
N ARG A 168 4.93 0.96 -3.32
CA ARG A 168 3.85 1.06 -2.33
C ARG A 168 2.68 0.15 -2.71
N ASN A 169 2.21 -0.66 -1.76
CA ASN A 169 0.97 -1.42 -1.93
C ASN A 169 -0.24 -0.51 -1.65
N SER A 170 -1.09 -0.30 -2.67
CA SER A 170 -2.29 0.54 -2.58
C SER A 170 -3.50 -0.18 -1.97
N HIS A 171 -3.44 -1.50 -1.80
CA HIS A 171 -4.54 -2.28 -1.29
C HIS A 171 -4.70 -2.15 0.23
N ARG A 172 -5.96 -2.06 0.67
CA ARG A 172 -6.31 -2.06 2.09
C ARG A 172 -6.09 -3.45 2.68
N LYS A 173 -5.45 -3.49 3.86
CA LYS A 173 -5.20 -4.72 4.65
C LYS A 173 -6.25 -4.98 5.74
N ALA A 174 -7.04 -3.96 6.08
CA ALA A 174 -8.08 -4.01 7.11
C ALA A 174 -9.22 -3.04 6.73
N PRO A 175 -10.45 -3.25 7.23
CA PRO A 175 -11.52 -2.26 7.07
C PRO A 175 -11.22 -1.02 7.94
N LYS A 176 -11.68 0.16 7.52
CA LYS A 176 -11.61 1.40 8.33
C LYS A 176 -12.74 1.49 9.37
N SER A 177 -13.75 0.61 9.28
CA SER A 177 -14.95 0.69 10.11
C SER A 177 -14.74 0.00 11.46
N GLU A 178 -15.31 0.57 12.51
CA GLU A 178 -15.30 0.06 13.89
C GLU A 178 -16.44 -0.93 14.20
N ASN A 179 -17.30 -1.25 13.21
CA ASN A 179 -18.41 -2.19 13.41
C ASN A 179 -17.87 -3.60 13.76
N VAL A 180 -18.18 -4.06 14.97
CA VAL A 180 -17.70 -5.33 15.52
C VAL A 180 -18.10 -6.53 14.65
N TYR A 181 -19.35 -6.59 14.17
CA TYR A 181 -19.82 -7.68 13.30
C TYR A 181 -19.04 -7.76 11.98
N LEU A 182 -18.70 -6.60 11.39
CA LEU A 182 -17.87 -6.56 10.20
C LEU A 182 -16.44 -7.06 10.49
N LEU A 183 -15.88 -6.71 11.66
CA LEU A 183 -14.57 -7.17 12.08
C LEU A 183 -14.53 -8.69 12.34
N LEU A 184 -15.59 -9.25 12.93
CA LEU A 184 -15.74 -10.70 13.11
C LEU A 184 -15.83 -11.43 11.76
N LEU A 185 -16.65 -10.94 10.83
CA LEU A 185 -16.71 -11.48 9.47
C LEU A 185 -15.37 -11.40 8.76
N VAL A 186 -14.63 -10.30 8.92
CA VAL A 186 -13.28 -10.17 8.37
C VAL A 186 -12.33 -11.19 8.97
N LYS A 187 -12.36 -11.44 10.28
CA LYS A 187 -11.54 -12.46 10.93
C LYS A 187 -11.84 -13.84 10.36
N LEU A 188 -13.12 -14.18 10.21
CA LEU A 188 -13.59 -15.44 9.63
C LEU A 188 -13.12 -15.61 8.17
N TYR A 189 -13.38 -14.64 7.29
CA TYR A 189 -12.96 -14.73 5.89
C TYR A 189 -11.44 -14.63 5.71
N ARG A 190 -10.71 -14.01 6.65
CA ARG A 190 -9.24 -14.03 6.68
C ARG A 190 -8.70 -15.41 7.05
N PHE A 191 -9.37 -16.12 7.96
CA PHE A 191 -9.05 -17.51 8.25
C PHE A 191 -9.31 -18.40 7.03
N LEU A 192 -10.52 -18.32 6.45
CA LEU A 192 -10.88 -19.10 5.27
C LEU A 192 -9.97 -18.83 4.08
N ALA A 193 -9.69 -17.57 3.75
CA ALA A 193 -8.82 -17.23 2.61
C ALA A 193 -7.35 -17.67 2.76
N ARG A 194 -6.91 -17.97 4.00
CA ARG A 194 -5.57 -18.50 4.27
C ARG A 194 -5.54 -20.02 4.28
N ARG A 195 -6.60 -20.67 4.75
CA ARG A 195 -6.68 -22.13 4.91
C ARG A 195 -7.28 -22.85 3.71
N THR A 196 -8.03 -22.12 2.88
CA THR A 196 -8.62 -22.63 1.64
C THR A 196 -7.97 -21.94 0.44
N ASP A 197 -7.81 -22.69 -0.66
CA ASP A 197 -7.23 -22.15 -1.90
C ASP A 197 -8.26 -21.42 -2.78
N SER A 198 -9.50 -21.26 -2.31
CA SER A 198 -10.56 -20.63 -3.07
C SER A 198 -10.32 -19.13 -3.32
N ASN A 199 -10.33 -18.75 -4.60
CA ASN A 199 -10.27 -17.35 -5.03
C ASN A 199 -11.49 -16.55 -4.59
N PHE A 200 -12.64 -17.21 -4.40
CA PHE A 200 -13.86 -16.56 -3.92
C PHE A 200 -13.65 -15.89 -2.56
N ASN A 201 -13.07 -16.62 -1.60
CA ASN A 201 -12.82 -16.12 -0.25
C ASN A 201 -11.85 -14.91 -0.25
N LYS A 202 -10.81 -14.95 -1.08
CA LYS A 202 -9.88 -13.84 -1.28
C LYS A 202 -10.60 -12.59 -1.81
N VAL A 203 -11.55 -12.77 -2.74
CA VAL A 203 -12.35 -11.67 -3.31
C VAL A 203 -13.35 -11.11 -2.28
N VAL A 204 -14.06 -11.97 -1.54
CA VAL A 204 -15.00 -11.54 -0.48
C VAL A 204 -14.25 -10.75 0.60
N LEU A 205 -13.11 -11.24 1.07
CA LEU A 205 -12.26 -10.54 2.04
C LEU A 205 -11.83 -9.16 1.54
N ARG A 206 -11.34 -9.07 0.29
CA ARG A 206 -10.98 -7.78 -0.32
C ARG A 206 -12.18 -6.82 -0.39
N ARG A 207 -13.38 -7.33 -0.65
CA ARG A 207 -14.62 -6.53 -0.70
C ARG A 207 -15.07 -6.07 0.68
N LEU A 208 -14.88 -6.87 1.74
CA LEU A 208 -15.18 -6.45 3.12
C LEU A 208 -14.32 -5.26 3.57
N PHE A 209 -13.07 -5.16 3.08
CA PHE A 209 -12.18 -4.00 3.35
C PHE A 209 -12.58 -2.71 2.62
N MET A 210 -13.42 -2.80 1.59
CA MET A 210 -13.77 -1.66 0.77
C MET A 210 -14.63 -0.65 1.54
N SER A 211 -14.46 0.64 1.24
CA SER A 211 -15.36 1.69 1.71
C SER A 211 -16.78 1.50 1.15
N ARG A 212 -17.78 2.11 1.80
CA ARG A 212 -19.19 2.07 1.38
C ARG A 212 -19.39 2.51 -0.07
N ILE A 213 -18.65 3.53 -0.52
CA ILE A 213 -18.65 4.01 -1.93
C ILE A 213 -18.30 2.89 -2.93
N ASN A 214 -17.38 2.00 -2.55
CA ASN A 214 -16.91 0.90 -3.40
C ASN A 214 -17.73 -0.40 -3.21
N ARG A 215 -18.72 -0.37 -2.30
CA ARG A 215 -19.75 -1.38 -2.07
C ARG A 215 -21.15 -0.78 -2.33
N PRO A 216 -21.44 -0.41 -3.58
CA PRO A 216 -22.75 0.14 -3.94
C PRO A 216 -23.87 -0.89 -3.68
N PRO A 217 -25.10 -0.43 -3.38
CA PRO A 217 -26.24 -1.31 -3.22
C PRO A 217 -26.57 -2.04 -4.52
N VAL A 218 -27.21 -3.20 -4.40
CA VAL A 218 -27.67 -4.03 -5.52
C VAL A 218 -29.19 -4.16 -5.44
N SER A 219 -29.89 -3.83 -6.53
CA SER A 219 -31.34 -4.00 -6.62
C SER A 219 -31.74 -5.44 -6.95
N LEU A 220 -32.94 -5.86 -6.53
CA LEU A 220 -33.51 -7.15 -6.88
C LEU A 220 -33.59 -7.36 -8.40
N SER A 221 -33.98 -6.33 -9.15
CA SER A 221 -34.01 -6.35 -10.62
C SER A 221 -32.66 -6.72 -11.24
N ARG A 222 -31.56 -6.23 -10.67
CA ARG A 222 -30.21 -6.53 -11.14
C ARG A 222 -29.79 -7.96 -10.80
N ILE A 223 -30.26 -8.49 -9.68
CA ILE A 223 -30.05 -9.89 -9.31
C ILE A 223 -30.80 -10.80 -10.29
N VAL A 224 -32.08 -10.52 -10.55
CA VAL A 224 -32.89 -11.27 -11.51
C VAL A 224 -32.31 -11.19 -12.92
N ALA A 225 -31.86 -10.01 -13.36
CA ALA A 225 -31.22 -9.87 -14.67
C ALA A 225 -29.94 -10.72 -14.81
N ALA A 226 -29.17 -10.87 -13.73
CA ALA A 226 -27.97 -11.71 -13.72
C ALA A 226 -28.30 -13.22 -13.77
N ILE A 227 -29.50 -13.61 -13.36
CA ILE A 227 -30.00 -14.99 -13.49
C ILE A 227 -30.62 -15.21 -14.87
N GLY A 228 -31.44 -14.27 -15.35
CA GLY A 228 -32.33 -14.43 -16.50
C GLY A 228 -31.69 -14.23 -17.88
N THR A 229 -30.40 -13.99 -17.97
CA THR A 229 -29.71 -13.91 -19.28
C THR A 229 -29.69 -15.32 -19.90
N LYS A 230 -30.23 -15.50 -21.12
CA LYS A 230 -30.54 -16.82 -21.72
C LYS A 230 -29.38 -17.83 -21.64
N GLU A 231 -28.16 -17.39 -21.94
CA GLU A 231 -26.95 -18.23 -21.87
C GLU A 231 -26.52 -18.55 -20.44
N THR A 232 -26.81 -17.64 -19.50
CA THR A 232 -26.38 -17.76 -18.10
C THR A 232 -27.42 -18.43 -17.22
N ALA A 233 -28.66 -18.53 -17.67
CA ALA A 233 -29.77 -19.11 -16.94
C ALA A 233 -29.51 -20.58 -16.62
N GLU A 234 -29.01 -21.36 -17.58
CA GLU A 234 -28.69 -22.77 -17.37
C GLU A 234 -27.50 -22.94 -16.43
N ALA A 235 -26.44 -22.16 -16.65
CA ALA A 235 -25.26 -22.18 -15.81
C ALA A 235 -25.53 -21.72 -14.36
N ASN A 236 -26.55 -20.88 -14.12
CA ASN A 236 -26.83 -20.28 -12.82
C ASN A 236 -28.01 -20.90 -12.06
N LYS A 237 -28.63 -21.96 -12.59
CA LYS A 237 -29.66 -22.72 -11.88
C LYS A 237 -29.09 -23.21 -10.54
N GLY A 238 -29.78 -22.89 -9.44
CA GLY A 238 -29.41 -23.32 -8.09
C GLY A 238 -28.20 -22.63 -7.45
N LYS A 239 -27.57 -21.65 -8.11
CA LYS A 239 -26.46 -20.91 -7.48
C LYS A 239 -26.95 -19.95 -6.41
N THR A 240 -26.24 -19.90 -5.30
CA THR A 240 -26.46 -18.90 -4.25
C THR A 240 -25.83 -17.57 -4.66
N ILE A 241 -26.62 -16.50 -4.67
CA ILE A 241 -26.14 -15.19 -5.07
C ILE A 241 -25.48 -14.49 -3.88
N VAL A 242 -24.28 -13.95 -4.06
CA VAL A 242 -23.51 -13.32 -2.99
C VAL A 242 -23.26 -11.85 -3.29
N VAL A 243 -23.71 -10.99 -2.38
CA VAL A 243 -23.56 -9.53 -2.47
C VAL A 243 -22.84 -9.00 -1.22
N VAL A 244 -21.60 -8.56 -1.38
CA VAL A 244 -20.87 -7.87 -0.30
C VAL A 244 -21.28 -6.39 -0.27
N GLY A 245 -22.51 -6.13 0.18
CA GLY A 245 -23.15 -4.83 0.18
C GLY A 245 -24.59 -4.91 0.69
N THR A 246 -25.37 -3.87 0.41
CA THR A 246 -26.80 -3.85 0.74
C THR A 246 -27.63 -4.29 -0.47
N VAL A 247 -28.58 -5.18 -0.24
CA VAL A 247 -29.61 -5.54 -1.23
C VAL A 247 -30.84 -4.67 -1.00
N THR A 248 -31.32 -4.03 -2.07
CA THR A 248 -32.44 -3.09 -2.04
C THR A 248 -33.58 -3.59 -2.93
N ASP A 249 -34.81 -3.26 -2.54
CA ASP A 249 -36.00 -3.56 -3.32
C ASP A 249 -36.08 -2.70 -4.59
N ASP A 250 -36.79 -3.21 -5.60
CA ASP A 250 -37.14 -2.50 -6.82
C ASP A 250 -38.61 -2.80 -7.17
N ASN A 251 -39.47 -1.81 -6.94
CA ASN A 251 -40.92 -1.94 -7.13
C ASN A 251 -41.32 -2.18 -8.60
N ARG A 252 -40.43 -1.89 -9.57
CA ARG A 252 -40.72 -2.07 -11.00
C ARG A 252 -40.79 -3.54 -11.39
N LEU A 253 -40.11 -4.40 -10.64
CA LEU A 253 -40.17 -5.83 -10.83
C LEU A 253 -41.39 -6.34 -10.08
N LEU A 254 -42.38 -6.90 -10.76
CA LEU A 254 -43.63 -7.38 -10.12
C LEU A 254 -43.43 -8.73 -9.45
N ASN A 255 -42.89 -9.69 -10.21
CA ASN A 255 -42.68 -11.07 -9.76
C ASN A 255 -41.20 -11.34 -9.55
N ILE A 256 -40.86 -11.95 -8.41
CA ILE A 256 -39.49 -12.35 -8.06
C ILE A 256 -39.41 -13.87 -8.16
N PRO A 257 -38.45 -14.44 -8.90
CA PRO A 257 -38.24 -15.88 -8.91
C PRO A 257 -37.62 -16.34 -7.58
N LYS A 258 -37.87 -17.60 -7.21
CA LYS A 258 -37.26 -18.23 -6.04
C LYS A 258 -35.73 -18.24 -6.18
N MET A 259 -35.04 -17.67 -5.20
CA MET A 259 -33.57 -17.59 -5.18
C MET A 259 -33.04 -17.52 -3.74
N SER A 260 -31.82 -18.03 -3.52
CA SER A 260 -31.07 -17.83 -2.28
C SER A 260 -30.06 -16.70 -2.44
N VAL A 261 -30.14 -15.68 -1.58
CA VAL A 261 -29.27 -14.51 -1.63
C VAL A 261 -28.55 -14.33 -0.30
N ALA A 262 -27.22 -14.27 -0.33
CA ALA A 262 -26.38 -13.93 0.81
C ALA A 262 -25.87 -12.48 0.71
N ALA A 263 -26.08 -11.67 1.74
CA ALA A 263 -25.61 -10.29 1.75
C ALA A 263 -25.19 -9.77 3.13
N LEU A 264 -24.54 -8.60 3.16
CA LEU A 264 -24.26 -7.91 4.43
C LEU A 264 -25.52 -7.32 5.06
N ARG A 265 -26.46 -6.86 4.24
CA ARG A 265 -27.70 -6.23 4.72
C ARG A 265 -28.78 -6.35 3.66
N PHE A 266 -30.01 -6.61 4.10
CA PHE A 266 -31.23 -6.49 3.30
C PHE A 266 -32.05 -5.29 3.77
N THR A 267 -32.72 -4.60 2.86
CA THR A 267 -33.85 -3.73 3.26
C THR A 267 -35.02 -4.60 3.68
N ALA A 268 -35.84 -4.13 4.63
CA ALA A 268 -36.99 -4.89 5.14
C ALA A 268 -37.94 -5.32 4.00
N THR A 269 -38.21 -4.39 3.08
CA THR A 269 -39.02 -4.64 1.87
C THR A 269 -38.41 -5.71 0.97
N ALA A 270 -37.10 -5.67 0.72
CA ALA A 270 -36.44 -6.65 -0.13
C ALA A 270 -36.48 -8.05 0.49
N ARG A 271 -36.26 -8.14 1.82
CA ARG A 271 -36.33 -9.39 2.56
C ARG A 271 -37.72 -10.01 2.47
N ALA A 272 -38.75 -9.24 2.80
CA ALA A 272 -40.14 -9.70 2.77
C ALA A 272 -40.55 -10.21 1.37
N ARG A 273 -40.08 -9.55 0.30
CA ARG A 273 -40.40 -9.96 -1.07
C ARG A 273 -39.67 -11.23 -1.51
N ILE A 274 -38.41 -11.42 -1.10
CA ILE A 274 -37.66 -12.66 -1.38
C ILE A 274 -38.32 -13.84 -0.64
N GLU A 275 -38.65 -13.65 0.63
CA GLU A 275 -39.30 -14.68 1.46
C GLU A 275 -40.70 -15.01 0.95
N LYS A 276 -41.48 -14.00 0.54
CA LYS A 276 -42.80 -14.20 -0.10
C LYS A 276 -42.72 -15.01 -1.40
N ALA A 277 -41.63 -14.85 -2.16
CA ALA A 277 -41.37 -15.66 -3.36
C ALA A 277 -40.87 -17.09 -3.04
N GLY A 278 -40.77 -17.46 -1.75
CA GLY A 278 -40.22 -18.74 -1.30
C GLY A 278 -38.70 -18.83 -1.44
N GLY A 279 -38.02 -17.69 -1.61
CA GLY A 279 -36.57 -17.59 -1.60
C GLY A 279 -36.00 -17.47 -0.19
N GLU A 280 -34.67 -17.52 -0.10
CA GLU A 280 -33.97 -17.53 1.18
C GLU A 280 -33.02 -16.33 1.29
N THR A 281 -33.02 -15.65 2.44
CA THR A 281 -32.05 -14.59 2.73
C THR A 281 -31.02 -15.08 3.73
N LEU A 282 -29.74 -15.02 3.34
CA LEU A 282 -28.61 -15.55 4.10
C LEU A 282 -27.68 -14.43 4.56
N THR A 283 -27.05 -14.65 5.71
CA THR A 283 -25.88 -13.87 6.14
C THR A 283 -24.58 -14.46 5.57
N LEU A 284 -23.50 -13.68 5.59
CA LEU A 284 -22.21 -14.15 5.03
C LEU A 284 -21.53 -15.22 5.89
N ASP A 285 -21.83 -15.27 7.18
CA ASP A 285 -21.43 -16.32 8.13
C ASP A 285 -22.18 -17.63 7.87
N GLN A 286 -23.52 -17.58 7.69
CA GLN A 286 -24.31 -18.74 7.29
C GLN A 286 -23.85 -19.31 5.93
N LEU A 287 -23.53 -18.44 4.98
CA LEU A 287 -22.95 -18.85 3.70
C LEU A 287 -21.61 -19.59 3.89
N ALA A 288 -20.75 -19.08 4.78
CA ALA A 288 -19.44 -19.69 5.02
C ALA A 288 -19.55 -21.08 5.64
N LEU A 289 -20.59 -21.34 6.44
CA LEU A 289 -20.88 -22.68 6.98
C LEU A 289 -21.36 -23.64 5.88
N ARG A 290 -22.23 -23.18 4.97
CA ARG A 290 -22.76 -24.02 3.88
C ARG A 290 -21.75 -24.30 2.78
N ALA A 291 -21.00 -23.28 2.39
CA ALA A 291 -20.10 -23.32 1.25
C ALA A 291 -18.76 -22.65 1.60
N PRO A 292 -17.90 -23.28 2.43
CA PRO A 292 -16.63 -22.71 2.86
C PRO A 292 -15.65 -22.49 1.69
N THR A 293 -15.79 -23.24 0.59
CA THR A 293 -15.02 -23.08 -0.64
C THR A 293 -15.65 -22.09 -1.62
N GLY A 294 -16.88 -21.63 -1.39
CA GLY A 294 -17.64 -20.79 -2.33
C GLY A 294 -18.17 -21.55 -3.55
N ALA A 295 -18.26 -22.88 -3.50
CA ALA A 295 -18.87 -23.68 -4.56
C ALA A 295 -20.34 -23.26 -4.79
N ASN A 296 -20.80 -23.31 -6.05
CA ASN A 296 -22.15 -22.93 -6.46
C ASN A 296 -22.59 -21.52 -6.03
N THR A 297 -21.65 -20.57 -5.96
CA THR A 297 -21.96 -19.17 -5.67
C THR A 297 -21.79 -18.26 -6.87
N LEU A 298 -22.64 -17.23 -6.96
CA LEU A 298 -22.55 -16.16 -7.95
C LEU A 298 -22.28 -14.83 -7.25
N LEU A 299 -21.06 -14.33 -7.35
CA LEU A 299 -20.62 -13.12 -6.66
C LEU A 299 -20.94 -11.86 -7.48
N LEU A 300 -21.98 -11.13 -7.10
CA LEU A 300 -22.43 -9.93 -7.80
C LEU A 300 -21.83 -8.65 -7.22
N ARG A 301 -21.76 -7.60 -8.05
CA ARG A 301 -21.36 -6.24 -7.65
C ARG A 301 -22.35 -5.23 -8.16
N GLY A 302 -22.70 -4.26 -7.31
CA GLY A 302 -23.54 -3.13 -7.72
C GLY A 302 -22.81 -2.16 -8.66
N PRO A 303 -23.56 -1.32 -9.39
CA PRO A 303 -22.99 -0.30 -10.26
C PRO A 303 -22.30 0.78 -9.42
N LYS A 304 -20.97 0.93 -9.58
CA LYS A 304 -20.17 1.94 -8.86
C LYS A 304 -20.29 3.34 -9.48
N ASN A 305 -20.50 3.40 -10.80
CA ASN A 305 -20.41 4.63 -11.59
C ASN A 305 -21.74 5.39 -11.73
N SER A 306 -22.85 4.86 -11.18
CA SER A 306 -24.16 5.51 -11.24
C SER A 306 -24.33 6.70 -10.28
N ARG A 307 -23.31 7.02 -9.49
CA ARG A 307 -23.34 8.10 -8.49
C ARG A 307 -23.29 9.47 -9.16
N GLU A 308 -23.96 10.44 -8.56
CA GLU A 308 -23.98 11.83 -9.06
C GLU A 308 -22.57 12.43 -9.19
N ALA A 309 -21.72 12.21 -8.18
CA ALA A 309 -20.33 12.68 -8.21
C ALA A 309 -19.55 12.22 -9.46
N VAL A 310 -19.82 11.00 -9.97
CA VAL A 310 -19.14 10.46 -11.15
C VAL A 310 -19.53 11.20 -12.42
N LYS A 311 -20.75 11.77 -12.47
CA LYS A 311 -21.19 12.61 -13.61
C LYS A 311 -20.43 13.93 -13.72
N HIS A 312 -19.78 14.36 -12.64
CA HIS A 312 -18.97 15.57 -12.61
C HIS A 312 -17.46 15.31 -12.79
N PHE A 313 -17.04 14.05 -12.81
CA PHE A 313 -15.63 13.72 -13.04
C PHE A 313 -15.27 13.88 -14.52
N GLY A 314 -13.98 14.10 -14.79
CA GLY A 314 -13.47 14.39 -16.13
C GLY A 314 -12.96 15.82 -16.27
N PHE A 315 -12.03 16.00 -17.21
CA PHE A 315 -11.36 17.26 -17.46
C PHE A 315 -12.16 18.15 -18.42
N GLY A 316 -12.18 19.44 -18.15
CA GLY A 316 -12.77 20.46 -19.02
C GLY A 316 -14.31 20.55 -19.01
N PRO A 317 -14.86 21.50 -19.79
CA PRO A 317 -16.30 21.70 -19.97
C PRO A 317 -16.94 20.74 -21.01
N HIS A 318 -16.15 19.89 -21.68
CA HIS A 318 -16.54 19.04 -22.81
C HIS A 318 -16.96 17.59 -22.43
N SER A 319 -17.73 17.00 -23.36
CA SER A 319 -18.38 15.66 -23.44
C SER A 319 -19.08 15.10 -22.18
N GLY A 320 -20.42 15.11 -22.19
CA GLY A 320 -21.29 14.31 -21.32
C GLY A 320 -21.27 14.62 -19.82
N LYS A 321 -20.37 15.49 -19.36
CA LYS A 321 -20.20 15.88 -17.96
C LYS A 321 -21.30 16.83 -17.50
N LYS A 322 -21.79 16.61 -16.27
CA LYS A 322 -22.70 17.53 -15.60
C LYS A 322 -21.91 18.71 -14.99
N PRO A 323 -22.29 19.97 -15.27
CA PRO A 323 -21.68 21.12 -14.60
C PRO A 323 -22.08 21.19 -13.12
N TYR A 324 -21.24 21.82 -12.31
CA TYR A 324 -21.58 22.17 -10.92
C TYR A 324 -22.35 23.49 -10.95
N VAL A 325 -23.67 23.40 -10.80
CA VAL A 325 -24.56 24.57 -10.80
C VAL A 325 -25.49 24.45 -9.61
N GLU A 326 -25.68 25.53 -8.87
CA GLU A 326 -26.58 25.57 -7.71
C GLU A 326 -28.04 25.41 -8.13
N SER A 327 -28.44 26.09 -9.20
CA SER A 327 -29.80 26.09 -9.74
C SER A 327 -29.85 25.64 -11.19
N LYS A 328 -30.90 24.91 -11.57
CA LYS A 328 -31.13 24.46 -12.95
C LYS A 328 -32.21 25.32 -13.60
N GLY A 329 -31.93 25.88 -14.78
CA GLY A 329 -32.90 26.74 -15.48
C GLY A 329 -32.40 27.26 -16.82
N ARG A 330 -33.21 28.10 -17.49
CA ARG A 330 -32.82 28.74 -18.77
C ARG A 330 -31.66 29.72 -18.60
N LYS A 331 -31.61 30.42 -17.46
CA LYS A 331 -30.62 31.48 -17.17
C LYS A 331 -29.26 30.93 -16.69
N PHE A 332 -29.19 29.69 -16.22
CA PHE A 332 -27.98 29.12 -15.60
C PHE A 332 -27.21 28.25 -16.59
N GLU A 333 -25.99 28.67 -16.97
CA GLU A 333 -25.02 27.93 -17.80
C GLU A 333 -25.55 27.31 -19.11
N ARG A 334 -26.49 27.98 -19.80
CA ARG A 334 -27.06 27.53 -21.10
C ARG A 334 -26.81 28.46 -22.28
N ALA A 335 -26.02 29.52 -22.11
CA ALA A 335 -25.78 30.55 -23.11
C ALA A 335 -24.51 30.27 -23.94
N ARG A 336 -23.46 31.10 -23.78
CA ARG A 336 -22.19 30.98 -24.50
C ARG A 336 -21.52 29.63 -24.20
N GLY A 337 -20.93 29.00 -25.21
CA GLY A 337 -20.24 27.71 -25.06
C GLY A 337 -21.16 26.49 -25.06
N ARG A 338 -22.49 26.63 -24.90
CA ARG A 338 -23.43 25.48 -24.98
C ARG A 338 -24.29 25.47 -26.25
N ARG A 339 -24.38 26.60 -26.95
CA ARG A 339 -25.17 26.78 -28.17
C ARG A 339 -24.32 27.37 -29.27
N ARG A 340 -24.47 26.88 -30.51
CA ARG A 340 -23.77 27.41 -31.69
C ARG A 340 -24.08 28.89 -31.93
N SER A 341 -25.29 29.34 -31.60
CA SER A 341 -25.74 30.73 -31.78
C SER A 341 -25.10 31.75 -30.82
N ARG A 342 -24.32 31.31 -29.82
CA ARG A 342 -23.69 32.19 -28.83
C ARG A 342 -22.18 31.94 -28.80
N GLY A 343 -21.49 32.39 -29.85
CA GLY A 343 -20.03 32.36 -29.99
C GLY A 343 -19.49 31.00 -30.45
N PHE A 344 -19.61 29.97 -29.61
CA PHE A 344 -19.12 28.62 -29.93
C PHE A 344 -19.88 27.55 -29.14
N LYS A 345 -19.75 26.27 -29.54
CA LYS A 345 -20.35 25.13 -28.86
C LYS A 345 -19.27 24.12 -28.47
N VAL A 346 -19.22 23.86 -27.16
CA VAL A 346 -18.40 22.86 -26.46
C VAL A 346 -18.93 21.46 -26.69
#